data_AF-A0AAV4IHF0-F1
#
_entry.id   AF-A0AAV4IHF0-F1
#
_cell.length_a   1.000
_cell.length_b   1.000
_cell.length_c   1.000
_cell.angle_alpha   90.00
_cell.angle_beta   90.00
_cell.angle_gamma   90.00
#
_symmetry.space_group_name_H-M   'P 1'
#
loop_
_entity.id
_entity.type
_entity.pdbx_description
1 polymer ?
#
loop_
_entity_poly.entity_id
_entity_poly.type
_entity_poly.pdbx_seq_one_letter_code
_entity_poly.pdbx_strand_id
1 'polypeptide(L)'
;MSSVPPVFLLVRNLPEESHDCSNFELCVAAAKVIGRENVFGCQRIGQLWRIHPKNAQARLNLLAQGLAIQGQHLAVESQNPYIVRGSDGKEIPSTRLTVSDIPLSVANAAIESALIKKGVNFRSKI
;
A
#
# COMPACT_ATOMS: atom_id res chain seq x y z
N MET A 1 13.36 19.29 5.55
CA MET A 1 13.81 18.01 4.97
C MET A 1 12.73 17.54 3.99
N SER A 2 13.00 17.49 2.69
CA SER A 2 12.00 16.95 1.75
C SER A 2 11.96 15.43 1.89
N SER A 3 10.89 14.91 2.51
CA SER A 3 10.66 13.47 2.57
C SER A 3 10.38 12.95 1.16
N VAL A 4 11.07 11.88 0.76
CA VAL A 4 10.80 11.21 -0.51
C VAL A 4 9.64 10.23 -0.31
N PRO A 5 8.69 10.13 -1.25
CA PRO A 5 7.56 9.21 -1.10
C PRO A 5 8.03 7.75 -0.94
N PRO A 6 7.30 6.93 -0.17
CA PRO A 6 7.64 5.51 -0.04
C PRO A 6 7.49 4.77 -1.38
N VAL A 7 8.09 3.58 -1.42
CA VAL A 7 7.77 2.53 -2.40
C VAL A 7 6.94 1.45 -1.72
N PHE A 8 6.21 0.69 -2.52
CA PHE A 8 5.17 -0.19 -2.01
C PHE A 8 5.37 -1.63 -2.45
N LEU A 9 5.10 -2.58 -1.55
CA LEU A 9 5.15 -4.01 -1.84
C LEU A 9 3.87 -4.66 -1.32
N LEU A 10 3.15 -5.36 -2.19
CA LEU A 10 1.94 -6.07 -1.80
C LEU A 10 2.30 -7.37 -1.08
N VAL A 11 1.63 -7.65 0.04
CA VAL A 11 1.90 -8.87 0.81
C VAL A 11 1.70 -10.13 -0.03
N ARG A 12 0.68 -10.15 -0.90
CA ARG A 12 0.42 -11.28 -1.83
C ARG A 12 1.55 -11.57 -2.83
N ASN A 13 2.46 -10.62 -3.02
CA ASN A 13 3.61 -10.80 -3.90
C ASN A 13 4.78 -11.46 -3.16
N LEU A 14 4.74 -11.51 -1.82
CA LEU A 14 5.74 -12.23 -1.02
C LEU A 14 5.53 -13.74 -1.18
N PRO A 15 6.59 -14.55 -1.05
CA PRO A 15 6.43 -15.98 -0.84
C PRO A 15 5.57 -16.25 0.39
N GLU A 16 4.82 -17.35 0.40
CA GLU A 16 3.87 -17.66 1.48
C GLU A 16 4.56 -17.73 2.86
N GLU A 17 5.77 -18.29 2.89
CA GLU A 17 6.64 -18.37 4.07
C GLU A 17 7.11 -17.00 4.58
N SER A 18 7.00 -15.96 3.75
CA SER A 18 7.37 -14.57 4.03
C SER A 18 6.17 -13.65 4.29
N HIS A 19 4.93 -14.15 4.33
CA HIS A 19 3.77 -13.30 4.62
C HIS A 19 3.83 -12.65 6.01
N ASP A 20 4.52 -13.27 6.95
CA ASP A 20 4.79 -12.76 8.30
C ASP A 20 6.18 -12.14 8.45
N CYS A 21 6.79 -11.73 7.33
CA CYS A 21 8.05 -10.99 7.32
C CYS A 21 7.98 -9.81 8.29
N SER A 22 9.01 -9.67 9.12
CA SER A 22 9.12 -8.59 10.09
C SER A 22 9.57 -7.27 9.42
N ASN A 23 9.28 -6.14 10.07
CA ASN A 23 9.78 -4.84 9.63
C ASN A 23 11.32 -4.84 9.48
N PHE A 24 12.01 -5.56 10.38
CA PHE A 24 13.46 -5.64 10.39
C PHE A 24 13.99 -6.38 9.15
N GLU A 25 13.42 -7.53 8.81
CA GLU A 25 13.82 -8.29 7.62
C GLU A 25 13.63 -7.48 6.35
N LEU A 26 12.51 -6.75 6.24
CA LEU A 26 12.26 -5.91 5.08
C LEU A 26 13.23 -4.73 5.01
N CYS A 27 13.56 -4.11 6.15
CA CYS A 27 14.60 -3.08 6.23
C CYS A 27 15.97 -3.63 5.79
N VAL A 28 16.32 -4.85 6.22
CA VAL A 28 17.58 -5.51 5.82
C VAL A 28 17.60 -5.81 4.33
N ALA A 29 16.48 -6.30 3.77
CA ALA A 29 16.35 -6.54 2.34
C ALA A 29 16.50 -5.24 1.53
N ALA A 30 15.84 -4.16 1.96
CA ALA A 30 15.99 -2.84 1.35
C ALA A 30 17.43 -2.31 1.46
N ALA A 31 18.06 -2.45 2.62
CA ALA A 31 19.42 -2.00 2.84
C ALA A 31 20.45 -2.70 1.94
N LYS A 32 20.20 -3.94 1.50
CA LYS A 32 21.05 -4.62 0.51
C LYS A 32 21.03 -3.95 -0.87
N VAL A 33 19.95 -3.24 -1.21
CA VAL A 33 19.77 -2.57 -2.50
C VAL A 33 20.23 -1.11 -2.43
N ILE A 34 19.94 -0.42 -1.34
CA ILE A 34 20.14 1.04 -1.23
C ILE A 34 21.15 1.49 -0.19
N GLY A 35 21.77 0.59 0.56
CA GLY A 35 22.62 0.93 1.69
C GLY A 35 21.83 1.17 2.98
N ARG A 36 22.41 0.80 4.12
CA ARG A 36 21.75 0.84 5.45
C ARG A 36 21.40 2.27 5.86
N GLU A 37 22.27 3.21 5.54
CA GLU A 37 22.13 4.62 5.84
C GLU A 37 20.98 5.29 5.09
N ASN A 38 20.50 4.68 3.99
CA ASN A 38 19.45 5.24 3.14
C ASN A 38 18.05 4.68 3.41
N VAL A 39 17.91 3.73 4.33
CA VAL A 39 16.61 3.22 4.81
C VAL A 39 16.18 4.05 6.02
N PHE A 40 15.00 4.67 5.97
CA PHE A 40 14.39 5.30 7.13
C PHE A 40 13.61 4.27 7.96
N GLY A 41 12.88 3.38 7.29
CA GLY A 41 12.15 2.30 7.91
C GLY A 41 11.17 1.62 6.96
N CYS A 42 10.60 0.52 7.43
CA CYS A 42 9.58 -0.25 6.75
C CYS A 42 8.35 -0.36 7.65
N GLN A 43 7.17 -0.19 7.07
CA GLN A 43 5.89 -0.24 7.79
C GLN A 43 4.89 -1.11 7.06
N ARG A 44 4.28 -2.07 7.76
CA ARG A 44 3.13 -2.83 7.27
C ARG A 44 1.84 -2.09 7.61
N ILE A 45 0.94 -1.97 6.63
CA ILE A 45 -0.43 -1.49 6.80
C ILE A 45 -1.36 -2.46 6.05
N GLY A 46 -2.00 -3.35 6.80
CA GLY A 46 -2.81 -4.44 6.23
C GLY A 46 -1.99 -5.33 5.29
N GLN A 47 -2.42 -5.42 4.03
CA GLN A 47 -1.76 -6.21 2.99
C GLN A 47 -0.79 -5.41 2.12
N LEU A 48 -0.26 -4.29 2.65
CA LEU A 48 0.72 -3.45 1.99
C LEU A 48 1.92 -3.17 2.88
N TRP A 49 3.10 -3.30 2.32
CA TRP A 49 4.34 -2.79 2.88
C TRP A 49 4.69 -1.44 2.27
N ARG A 50 5.08 -0.50 3.13
CA ARG A 50 5.64 0.81 2.77
C ARG A 50 7.10 0.84 3.17
N ILE A 51 7.96 1.14 2.22
CA ILE A 51 9.40 1.22 2.43
C ILE A 51 9.79 2.68 2.23
N HIS A 52 10.44 3.27 3.23
CA HIS A 52 10.75 4.69 3.28
C HIS A 52 12.24 4.93 3.01
N PRO A 53 12.63 5.21 1.75
CA PRO A 53 13.98 5.65 1.42
C PRO A 53 14.22 7.10 1.85
N LYS A 54 15.45 7.43 2.24
CA LYS A 54 15.80 8.79 2.70
C LYS A 54 15.99 9.81 1.58
N ASN A 55 16.32 9.36 0.36
CA ASN A 55 16.60 10.24 -0.78
C ASN A 55 16.07 9.66 -2.10
N ALA A 56 16.03 10.52 -3.13
CA ALA A 56 15.41 10.19 -4.41
C ALA A 56 16.19 9.10 -5.16
N GLN A 57 17.52 9.08 -5.02
CA GLN A 57 18.37 8.06 -5.62
C GLN A 57 18.09 6.67 -5.05
N ALA A 58 17.99 6.56 -3.73
CA ALA A 58 17.62 5.31 -3.06
C ALA A 58 16.22 4.84 -3.51
N ARG A 59 15.26 5.76 -3.62
CA ARG A 59 13.94 5.41 -4.17
C ARG A 59 14.02 4.86 -5.60
N LEU A 60 14.78 5.51 -6.47
CA LEU A 60 14.96 5.07 -7.85
C LEU A 60 15.62 3.70 -7.93
N ASN A 61 16.65 3.45 -7.12
CA ASN A 61 17.33 2.17 -7.06
C ASN A 61 16.38 1.05 -6.63
N LEU A 62 15.53 1.27 -5.61
CA LEU A 62 14.50 0.30 -5.23
C LEU A 62 13.50 0.03 -6.36
N LEU A 63 13.06 1.05 -7.08
CA LEU A 63 12.12 0.88 -8.18
C LEU A 63 12.73 0.15 -9.37
N ALA A 64 14.01 0.39 -9.66
CA ALA A 64 14.71 -0.24 -10.77
C ALA A 64 15.13 -1.68 -10.45
N GLN A 65 15.56 -1.96 -9.21
CA GLN A 65 16.16 -3.22 -8.82
C GLN A 65 15.26 -4.09 -7.94
N GLY A 66 14.11 -3.60 -7.49
CA GLY A 66 13.25 -4.37 -6.58
C GLY A 66 13.94 -4.72 -5.26
N LEU A 67 13.54 -5.85 -4.69
CA LEU A 67 14.03 -6.41 -3.43
C LEU A 67 14.20 -7.92 -3.55
N ALA A 68 15.07 -8.50 -2.73
CA ALA A 68 15.18 -9.95 -2.59
C ALA A 68 14.80 -10.38 -1.17
N ILE A 69 13.77 -11.22 -1.06
CA ILE A 69 13.30 -11.80 0.21
C ILE A 69 13.23 -13.31 0.02
N GLN A 70 13.89 -14.05 0.92
CA GLN A 70 14.01 -15.52 0.83
C GLN A 70 14.48 -16.03 -0.55
N GLY A 71 15.37 -15.27 -1.21
CA GLY A 71 15.90 -15.62 -2.53
C GLY A 71 14.97 -15.31 -3.71
N GLN A 72 13.74 -14.86 -3.46
CA GLN A 72 12.83 -14.42 -4.51
C GLN A 72 12.97 -12.93 -4.77
N HIS A 73 13.07 -12.56 -6.05
CA HIS A 73 13.10 -11.18 -6.49
C HIS A 73 11.69 -10.60 -6.59
N LEU A 74 11.45 -9.46 -5.95
CA LEU A 74 10.15 -8.82 -5.82
C LEU A 74 10.23 -7.39 -6.35
N ALA A 75 9.40 -7.11 -7.35
CA ALA A 75 9.20 -5.75 -7.83
C ALA A 75 8.45 -4.92 -6.77
N VAL A 76 8.84 -3.65 -6.64
CA VAL A 76 8.16 -2.68 -5.79
C VAL A 76 7.47 -1.63 -6.63
N GLU A 77 6.34 -1.15 -6.15
CA GLU A 77 5.50 -0.19 -6.83
C GLU A 77 5.88 1.24 -6.42
N SER A 78 5.85 2.15 -7.40
CA SER A 78 6.13 3.56 -7.17
C SER A 78 4.99 4.30 -6.46
N GLN A 79 3.80 3.71 -6.48
CA GLN A 79 2.56 4.29 -5.98
C GLN A 79 1.78 3.25 -5.17
N ASN A 80 0.97 3.71 -4.23
CA ASN A 80 0.14 2.82 -3.44
C ASN A 80 -0.98 2.25 -4.33
N PRO A 81 -1.06 0.93 -4.53
CA PRO A 81 -2.06 0.31 -5.40
C PRO A 81 -3.49 0.44 -4.85
N TYR A 82 -3.66 0.79 -3.57
CA TYR A 82 -4.97 0.99 -2.95
C TYR A 82 -5.46 2.45 -3.02
N ILE A 83 -4.63 3.38 -3.49
CA ILE A 83 -5.03 4.78 -3.68
C ILE A 83 -5.64 4.95 -5.07
N VAL A 84 -6.88 5.43 -5.11
CA VAL A 84 -7.56 5.79 -6.36
C VAL A 84 -7.12 7.21 -6.75
N ARG A 85 -6.58 7.35 -7.96
CA ARG A 85 -6.23 8.65 -8.54
C ARG A 85 -7.34 9.13 -9.47
N GLY A 86 -7.54 10.44 -9.50
CA GLY A 86 -8.43 11.07 -10.49
C GLY A 86 -7.82 11.09 -11.89
N SER A 87 -8.61 11.54 -12.86
CA SER A 87 -8.17 11.87 -14.23
C SER A 87 -6.91 12.76 -14.26
N ASP A 88 -6.73 13.58 -13.23
CA ASP A 88 -5.67 14.59 -13.15
C ASP A 88 -4.39 14.04 -12.49
N GLY A 89 -4.31 12.72 -12.25
CA GLY A 89 -3.15 12.04 -11.67
C GLY A 89 -2.90 12.33 -10.18
N LYS A 90 -3.69 13.22 -9.56
CA LYS A 90 -3.66 13.52 -8.13
C LYS A 90 -4.35 12.41 -7.33
N GLU A 91 -3.77 12.09 -6.18
CA GLU A 91 -4.41 11.26 -5.15
C GLU A 91 -5.71 11.92 -4.74
N ILE A 92 -6.83 11.22 -4.91
CA ILE A 92 -8.09 11.70 -4.38
C ILE A 92 -8.25 11.05 -3.01
N PRO A 93 -8.31 11.82 -1.90
CA PRO A 93 -8.57 11.25 -0.59
C PRO A 93 -9.89 10.49 -0.64
N SER A 94 -9.79 9.16 -0.53
CA SER A 94 -10.94 8.25 -0.54
C SER A 94 -11.03 7.60 0.83
N THR A 95 -12.18 7.74 1.49
CA THR A 95 -12.46 7.03 2.74
C THR A 95 -13.11 5.70 2.37
N ARG A 96 -12.44 4.58 2.67
CA ARG A 96 -13.04 3.25 2.54
C ARG A 96 -13.77 2.91 3.83
N LEU A 97 -15.05 2.62 3.73
CA LEU A 97 -15.89 2.16 4.84
C LEU A 97 -16.26 0.70 4.59
N THR A 98 -16.09 -0.15 5.60
CA THR A 98 -16.59 -1.52 5.58
C THR A 98 -17.82 -1.57 6.49
N VAL A 99 -18.95 -2.03 5.96
CA VAL A 99 -20.18 -2.23 6.72
C VAL A 99 -20.39 -3.73 6.84
N SER A 100 -20.32 -4.26 8.06
CA SER A 100 -20.53 -5.68 8.39
C SER A 100 -21.87 -5.89 9.11
N ASP A 101 -22.24 -7.15 9.29
CA ASP A 101 -23.43 -7.57 10.05
C ASP A 101 -24.76 -7.03 9.51
N ILE A 102 -24.84 -6.85 8.20
CA ILE A 102 -26.07 -6.43 7.52
C ILE A 102 -27.00 -7.65 7.39
N PRO A 103 -28.27 -7.56 7.81
CA PRO A 103 -29.22 -8.65 7.62
C PRO A 103 -29.39 -9.00 6.14
N LEU A 104 -29.44 -10.30 5.81
CA LEU A 104 -29.57 -10.80 4.44
C LEU A 104 -30.84 -10.30 3.71
N SER A 105 -31.85 -9.84 4.46
CA SER A 105 -33.09 -9.27 3.92
C SER A 105 -32.94 -7.84 3.40
N VAL A 106 -31.81 -7.18 3.64
CA VAL A 106 -31.59 -5.79 3.25
C VAL A 106 -30.97 -5.74 1.85
N ALA A 107 -31.67 -5.11 0.92
CA ALA A 107 -31.18 -4.90 -0.44
C ALA A 107 -30.07 -3.82 -0.50
N ASN A 108 -29.14 -3.95 -1.45
CA ASN A 108 -28.06 -2.97 -1.67
C ASN A 108 -28.59 -1.53 -1.83
N ALA A 109 -29.72 -1.34 -2.51
CA ALA A 109 -30.36 -0.04 -2.69
C ALA A 109 -30.76 0.65 -1.36
N ALA A 110 -31.14 -0.13 -0.35
CA ALA A 110 -31.47 0.41 0.97
C ALA A 110 -30.21 0.87 1.71
N ILE A 111 -29.10 0.14 1.56
CA ILE A 111 -27.78 0.48 2.11
C ILE A 111 -27.26 1.77 1.45
N GLU A 112 -27.33 1.85 0.11
CA GLU A 112 -26.96 3.05 -0.65
C GLU A 112 -27.76 4.27 -0.20
N SER A 113 -29.09 4.13 -0.09
CA SER A 113 -29.97 5.22 0.34
C SER A 113 -29.67 5.71 1.76
N ALA A 114 -29.38 4.80 2.68
CA ALA A 114 -29.04 5.15 4.06
C ALA A 114 -27.71 5.91 4.15
N LEU A 115 -26.70 5.51 3.37
CA LEU A 115 -25.39 6.15 3.33
C LEU A 115 -25.42 7.51 2.62
N ILE A 116 -26.20 7.65 1.53
CA ILE A 116 -26.43 8.95 0.87
C ILE A 116 -27.07 9.95 1.84
N LYS A 117 -28.07 9.52 2.63
CA LYS A 117 -28.69 10.37 3.66
C LYS A 117 -27.71 10.86 4.73
N LYS A 118 -26.57 10.17 4.90
CA LYS A 118 -25.50 10.57 5.81
C LYS A 118 -24.39 11.40 5.13
N GLY A 119 -24.59 11.78 3.87
CA GLY A 119 -23.66 12.62 3.10
C GLY A 119 -22.55 11.82 2.41
N VAL A 120 -22.69 10.50 2.27
CA VAL A 120 -21.70 9.67 1.56
C VAL A 120 -21.94 9.74 0.05
N ASN A 121 -20.91 10.13 -0.69
CA ASN A 121 -20.89 10.08 -2.14
C ASN A 121 -20.20 8.79 -2.62
N PHE A 122 -20.97 7.90 -3.23
CA PHE A 122 -20.45 6.65 -3.78
C PHE A 122 -19.65 6.89 -5.06
N ARG A 123 -18.56 6.13 -5.22
CA ARG A 123 -17.71 6.14 -6.42
C ARG A 123 -17.84 4.89 -7.27
N SER A 124 -18.42 3.84 -6.72
CA SER A 124 -18.74 2.57 -7.38
C SER A 124 -20.05 2.04 -6.80
N LYS A 125 -20.76 1.22 -7.58
CA LYS A 125 -21.95 0.50 -7.10
C LYS A 125 -21.57 -0.48 -5.99
N ILE A 126 -22.51 -0.70 -5.06
CA ILE A 126 -22.42 -1.74 -4.02
C ILE A 126 -22.90 -3.08 -4.57
#